data_AF-A0A413FWU3-F1
#
_entry.id   AF-A0A413FWU3-F1
#
_cell.length_a   1.000
_cell.length_b   1.000
_cell.length_c   1.000
_cell.angle_alpha   90.00
_cell.angle_beta   90.00
_cell.angle_gamma   90.00
#
_symmetry.space_group_name_H-M   'P 1'
#
loop_
_entity.id
_entity.type
_entity.pdbx_description
1 polymer ?
#
loop_
_entity_poly.entity_id
_entity_poly.type
_entity_poly.pdbx_seq_one_letter_code
_entity_poly.pdbx_strand_id
1 'polypeptide(L)'
;MNSRQKGAAGERELARKLRDLGYDCRRGQQYSGANGDADVVGLPGIHIECKRVERLCIEDAIAQAKRDAREGEMPVVMHRKNHCEWLVTMPLDQWIEIYREWEAG
;
A
#
# COMPACT_ATOMS: atom_id res chain seq x y z
N MET A 1 17.66 15.18 -2.62
CA MET A 1 16.93 13.97 -2.21
C MET A 1 16.72 13.11 -3.46
N ASN A 2 17.21 11.87 -3.49
CA ASN A 2 17.04 11.00 -4.66
C ASN A 2 15.69 10.24 -4.61
N SER A 3 15.30 9.60 -5.72
CA SER A 3 14.00 8.88 -5.82
C SER A 3 13.82 7.84 -4.71
N ARG A 4 14.90 7.10 -4.36
CA ARG A 4 14.90 6.10 -3.29
C ARG A 4 14.62 6.70 -1.90
N GLN A 5 15.26 7.82 -1.56
CA GLN A 5 14.99 8.53 -0.31
C GLN A 5 13.56 9.04 -0.25
N LYS A 6 13.02 9.52 -1.37
CA LYS A 6 11.63 9.99 -1.46
C LYS A 6 10.63 8.85 -1.27
N GLY A 7 10.86 7.69 -1.89
CA GLY A 7 10.05 6.48 -1.69
C GLY A 7 10.04 6.07 -0.22
N ALA A 8 11.22 5.87 0.36
CA ALA A 8 11.36 5.48 1.76
C ALA A 8 10.78 6.51 2.75
N ALA A 9 10.74 7.80 2.40
CA ALA A 9 10.06 8.82 3.21
C ALA A 9 8.53 8.66 3.13
N GLY A 10 7.98 8.42 1.94
CA GLY A 10 6.56 8.14 1.75
C GLY A 10 6.10 6.89 2.50
N GLU A 11 6.86 5.79 2.40
CA GLU A 11 6.57 4.53 3.10
C GLU A 11 6.53 4.71 4.63
N ARG A 12 7.49 5.47 5.20
CA ARG A 12 7.51 5.79 6.64
C ARG A 12 6.34 6.67 7.06
N GLU A 13 5.96 7.62 6.20
CA GLU A 13 4.83 8.50 6.44
C GLU A 13 3.50 7.73 6.42
N LEU A 14 3.30 6.85 5.44
CA LEU A 14 2.14 5.98 5.37
C LEU A 14 2.05 5.05 6.59
N ALA A 15 3.15 4.39 6.95
CA ALA A 15 3.22 3.54 8.13
C ALA A 15 2.87 4.31 9.42
N ARG A 16 3.30 5.57 9.54
CA ARG A 16 2.89 6.42 10.67
C ARG A 16 1.41 6.72 10.64
N LYS A 17 0.85 7.08 9.48
CA LYS A 17 -0.59 7.37 9.35
C LYS A 17 -1.44 6.15 9.73
N LEU A 18 -1.04 4.94 9.34
CA LEU A 18 -1.74 3.71 9.72
C LEU A 18 -1.62 3.42 11.23
N ARG A 19 -0.47 3.70 11.86
CA ARG A 19 -0.33 3.65 13.32
C ARG A 19 -1.23 4.65 14.05
N ASP A 20 -1.37 5.87 13.52
CA ASP A 20 -2.30 6.86 14.07
C ASP A 20 -3.77 6.40 13.96
N LEU A 21 -4.07 5.47 13.04
CA LEU A 21 -5.38 4.84 12.88
C LEU A 21 -5.54 3.53 13.70
N GLY A 22 -4.54 3.16 14.51
CA GLY A 22 -4.60 2.00 15.41
C GLY A 22 -3.99 0.71 14.87
N TYR A 23 -3.32 0.73 13.71
CA TYR A 23 -2.68 -0.45 13.13
C TYR A 23 -1.17 -0.43 13.34
N ASP A 24 -0.57 -1.51 13.86
CA ASP A 24 0.88 -1.61 14.09
C ASP A 24 1.66 -1.81 12.78
N CYS A 25 1.63 -0.78 11.93
CA CYS A 25 2.25 -0.80 10.62
C CYS A 25 3.69 -0.28 10.67
N ARG A 26 4.54 -0.86 9.83
CA ARG A 26 5.93 -0.44 9.63
C ARG A 26 6.31 -0.53 8.16
N ARG A 27 7.30 0.27 7.77
CA ARG A 27 7.92 0.18 6.44
C ARG A 27 8.49 -1.23 6.23
N GLY A 28 8.18 -1.84 5.09
CA GLY A 28 8.74 -3.11 4.66
C GLY A 28 10.26 -3.01 4.51
N GLN A 29 10.95 -4.15 4.65
CA GLN A 29 12.38 -4.21 4.43
C GLN A 29 12.61 -5.21 3.30
N GLN A 30 12.81 -4.69 2.09
CA GLN A 30 13.30 -5.49 0.96
C GLN A 30 14.71 -6.00 1.29
N TYR A 31 14.82 -7.13 1.96
CA TYR A 31 16.08 -7.83 2.15
C TYR A 31 16.30 -8.73 0.94
N SER A 32 17.31 -8.38 0.14
CA SER A 32 17.83 -9.21 -0.97
C SER A 32 16.79 -9.73 -1.97
N GLY A 33 16.19 -8.81 -2.73
CA GLY A 33 15.90 -8.99 -4.17
C GLY A 33 14.89 -10.06 -4.62
N ALA A 34 14.23 -10.82 -3.74
CA ALA A 34 13.43 -11.97 -4.18
C ALA A 34 12.06 -12.16 -3.51
N ASN A 35 11.64 -11.30 -2.58
CA ASN A 35 10.35 -11.46 -1.92
C ASN A 35 9.44 -10.30 -2.24
N GLY A 36 8.23 -10.60 -2.72
CA GLY A 36 7.09 -9.70 -2.86
C GLY A 36 6.65 -9.12 -1.50
N ASP A 37 7.56 -8.41 -0.86
CA ASP A 37 7.35 -7.73 0.40
C ASP A 37 6.67 -6.40 0.09
N ALA A 38 5.50 -6.20 0.66
CA ALA A 38 4.79 -4.93 0.60
C ALA A 38 5.67 -3.78 1.11
N ASP A 39 5.50 -2.61 0.51
CA ASP A 39 6.19 -1.37 0.90
C ASP A 39 5.92 -1.00 2.37
N VAL A 40 4.73 -1.33 2.86
CA VAL A 40 4.31 -1.21 4.26
C VAL A 40 3.62 -2.49 4.67
N VAL A 41 3.98 -3.01 5.84
CA VAL A 41 3.40 -4.23 6.44
C VAL A 41 2.71 -3.90 7.75
N GLY A 42 1.82 -4.79 8.22
CA GLY A 42 1.06 -4.63 9.47
C GLY A 42 -0.46 -4.64 9.30
N LEU A 43 -0.95 -4.85 8.08
CA LEU A 43 -2.35 -5.15 7.76
C LEU A 43 -2.42 -6.59 7.22
N PRO A 44 -2.82 -7.59 8.03
CA PRO A 44 -2.92 -8.97 7.57
C PRO A 44 -3.80 -9.11 6.33
N GLY A 45 -3.34 -9.86 5.34
CA GLY A 45 -4.08 -10.10 4.08
C GLY A 45 -4.05 -8.95 3.07
N ILE A 46 -3.35 -7.84 3.35
CA ILE A 46 -3.26 -6.69 2.42
C ILE A 46 -1.82 -6.52 1.94
N HIS A 47 -1.63 -6.47 0.61
CA HIS A 47 -0.36 -6.12 -0.02
C HIS A 47 -0.34 -4.64 -0.40
N ILE A 48 0.44 -3.83 0.34
CA ILE A 48 0.49 -2.38 0.14
C ILE A 48 1.62 -1.97 -0.80
N GLU A 49 1.28 -1.32 -1.91
CA GLU A 49 2.17 -0.50 -2.74
C GLU A 49 2.01 0.98 -2.38
N CYS A 50 3.08 1.65 -1.97
CA CYS A 50 3.06 3.02 -1.46
C CYS A 50 3.56 4.02 -2.52
N LYS A 51 2.70 4.96 -2.95
CA LYS A 51 3.07 5.99 -3.95
C LYS A 51 2.88 7.41 -3.42
N ARG A 52 4.00 8.09 -3.10
CA ARG A 52 4.04 9.54 -2.78
C ARG A 52 4.51 10.36 -3.99
N VAL A 53 3.60 10.63 -4.92
CA VAL A 53 3.89 11.25 -6.22
C VAL A 53 2.81 12.26 -6.62
N GLU A 54 3.18 13.28 -7.42
CA GLU A 54 2.24 14.30 -7.90
C GLU A 54 1.39 13.82 -9.08
N ARG A 55 1.92 12.89 -9.87
CA ARG A 55 1.26 12.24 -11.00
C ARG A 55 1.46 10.74 -10.86
N LEU A 56 0.36 10.01 -10.77
CA LEU A 56 0.33 8.56 -10.65
C LEU A 56 -0.26 7.98 -11.93
N CYS A 57 0.44 7.03 -12.56
CA CYS A 57 -0.17 6.11 -13.50
C CYS A 57 -0.79 4.99 -12.67
N ILE A 58 -2.13 4.97 -12.58
CA ILE A 58 -2.80 4.06 -11.64
C ILE A 58 -2.77 2.63 -12.13
N GLU A 59 -2.83 2.43 -13.44
CA GLU A 59 -2.76 1.13 -14.10
C GLU A 59 -1.42 0.44 -13.82
N ASP A 60 -0.32 1.16 -13.99
CA ASP A 60 1.02 0.63 -13.71
C ASP A 60 1.21 0.31 -12.22
N ALA A 61 0.71 1.19 -11.34
CA ALA A 61 0.83 1.00 -9.90
C ALA A 61 0.01 -0.21 -9.40
N ILE A 62 -1.22 -0.38 -9.90
CA ILE A 62 -2.05 -1.55 -9.59
C ILE A 62 -1.44 -2.82 -10.19
N ALA A 63 -0.88 -2.76 -11.41
CA ALA A 63 -0.19 -3.89 -12.01
C ALA A 63 1.07 -4.29 -11.22
N GLN A 64 1.79 -3.33 -10.65
CA GLN A 64 2.91 -3.59 -9.73
C GLN A 64 2.40 -4.27 -8.46
N ALA A 65 1.40 -3.68 -7.78
CA ALA A 65 0.82 -4.26 -6.57
C ALA A 65 0.32 -5.70 -6.78
N LYS A 66 -0.36 -5.98 -7.91
CA LYS A 66 -0.83 -7.34 -8.26
C LYS A 66 0.30 -8.34 -8.48
N ARG A 67 1.41 -7.91 -9.09
CA ARG A 67 2.56 -8.78 -9.39
C ARG A 67 3.32 -9.15 -8.12
N ASP A 68 3.42 -8.20 -7.20
CA ASP A 68 4.23 -8.33 -6.00
C ASP A 68 3.42 -8.90 -4.82
N ALA A 69 2.08 -8.85 -4.88
CA ALA A 69 1.18 -9.50 -3.93
C ALA A 69 1.38 -11.02 -3.90
N ARG A 70 1.42 -11.56 -2.69
CA ARG A 70 1.49 -13.01 -2.46
C ARG A 70 0.11 -13.63 -2.64
N GLU A 71 0.09 -14.94 -2.83
CA GLU A 71 -1.17 -15.69 -2.87
C GLU A 71 -1.96 -15.45 -1.57
N GLY A 72 -3.24 -15.09 -1.72
CA GLY A 72 -4.12 -14.75 -0.59
C GLY A 72 -4.02 -13.31 -0.08
N GLU A 73 -3.13 -12.48 -0.62
CA GLU A 73 -3.10 -11.04 -0.31
C GLU A 73 -3.95 -10.23 -1.30
N MET A 74 -4.64 -9.20 -0.79
CA MET A 74 -5.34 -8.21 -1.61
C MET A 74 -4.39 -7.05 -1.97
N PRO A 75 -3.99 -6.88 -3.24
CA PRO A 75 -3.19 -5.75 -3.69
C PRO A 75 -3.93 -4.42 -3.56
N VAL A 76 -3.24 -3.45 -2.96
CA VAL A 76 -3.72 -2.08 -2.79
C VAL A 76 -2.61 -1.08 -3.11
N VAL A 77 -2.98 0.01 -3.78
CA VAL A 77 -2.14 1.19 -3.93
C VAL A 77 -2.61 2.24 -2.92
N MET A 78 -1.75 2.57 -1.98
CA MET A 78 -1.97 3.70 -1.08
C MET A 78 -1.16 4.88 -1.59
N HIS A 79 -1.85 5.93 -2.05
CA HIS A 79 -1.23 7.05 -2.73
C HIS A 79 -1.59 8.40 -2.13
N ARG A 80 -0.67 9.36 -2.27
CA ARG A 80 -0.99 10.78 -2.05
C ARG A 80 -0.08 11.71 -2.83
N LYS A 81 -0.64 12.88 -3.12
CA LYS A 81 0.10 14.06 -3.56
C LYS A 81 0.56 14.89 -2.36
N ASN A 82 1.50 15.80 -2.57
CA ASN A 82 1.86 16.77 -1.55
C ASN A 82 0.62 17.56 -1.10
N HIS A 83 0.48 17.75 0.22
CA HIS A 83 -0.64 18.48 0.84
C HIS A 83 -2.04 17.90 0.60
N CYS A 84 -2.13 16.67 0.11
CA CYS A 84 -3.38 15.93 -0.03
C CYS A 84 -3.46 14.77 0.97
N GLU A 85 -4.67 14.25 1.14
CA GLU A 85 -4.94 13.05 1.91
C GLU A 85 -4.35 11.78 1.28
N TRP A 86 -4.24 10.73 2.09
CA TRP A 86 -3.94 9.39 1.60
C TRP A 86 -5.22 8.77 1.04
N LEU A 87 -5.13 8.31 -0.20
CA LEU A 87 -6.19 7.57 -0.88
C LEU A 87 -5.79 6.11 -1.03
N VAL A 88 -6.80 5.25 -0.94
CA VAL A 88 -6.68 3.80 -1.12
C VAL A 88 -7.29 3.46 -2.46
N THR A 89 -6.58 2.71 -3.30
CA THR A 89 -7.08 2.23 -4.59
C THR A 89 -6.81 0.74 -4.73
N MET A 90 -7.85 -0.02 -5.04
CA MET A 90 -7.80 -1.47 -5.19
C MET A 90 -8.76 -1.91 -6.30
N PRO A 91 -8.61 -3.12 -6.87
CA PRO A 91 -9.59 -3.68 -7.78
C PRO A 91 -10.99 -3.72 -7.13
N LEU A 92 -12.02 -3.37 -7.89
CA LEU A 92 -13.40 -3.29 -7.39
C LEU A 92 -13.86 -4.61 -6.76
N ASP A 93 -13.56 -5.74 -7.39
CA ASP A 93 -13.99 -7.06 -6.91
C ASP A 93 -13.42 -7.37 -5.52
N GLN A 94 -12.16 -7.03 -5.27
CA GLN A 94 -11.53 -7.20 -3.94
C GLN A 94 -12.10 -6.22 -2.91
N TRP A 95 -12.49 -5.01 -3.34
CA TRP A 95 -13.16 -4.08 -2.43
C TRP A 95 -14.51 -4.63 -1.98
N ILE A 96 -15.26 -5.28 -2.88
CA ILE A 96 -16.53 -5.92 -2.56
C ILE A 96 -16.34 -7.06 -1.55
N GLU A 97 -15.24 -7.80 -1.61
CA GLU A 97 -14.92 -8.82 -0.59
C GLU A 97 -14.80 -8.21 0.80
N ILE A 98 -14.08 -7.09 0.96
CA ILE A 98 -13.97 -6.37 2.24
C ILE A 98 -15.32 -5.78 2.66
N TYR A 99 -16.07 -5.19 1.72
CA TYR A 99 -17.34 -4.55 2.01
C TYR A 99 -18.38 -5.56 2.52
N ARG A 100 -18.36 -6.80 2.04
CA ARG A 100 -19.23 -7.88 2.54
C ARG A 100 -18.97 -8.22 4.01
N GLU A 101 -17.72 -8.21 4.45
CA GLU A 101 -17.40 -8.41 5.87
C GLU A 101 -17.95 -7.27 6.72
N TRP A 102 -17.84 -6.02 6.24
CA TRP A 102 -18.45 -4.88 6.93
C TRP A 102 -19.99 -4.97 6.99
N GLU A 103 -20.64 -5.51 5.96
CA GLU A 103 -22.09 -5.76 5.93
C GLU A 103 -22.50 -6.87 6.91
N ALA A 104 -21.61 -7.85 7.18
CA ALA A 104 -21.89 -8.99 8.04
C ALA A 104 -21.80 -8.70 9.55
N GLY A 105 -21.08 -7.66 9.96
CA GLY A 105 -20.94 -7.19 11.36
C GLY A 105 -19.78 -7.83 12.13
#